data_AF-A0AAE9MW43-F1
#
_entry.id   AF-A0AAE9MW43-F1
#
_cell.length_a   1.000
_cell.length_b   1.000
_cell.length_c   1.000
_cell.angle_alpha   90.00
_cell.angle_beta   90.00
_cell.angle_gamma   90.00
#
_symmetry.space_group_name_H-M   'P 1'
#
loop_
_entity.id
_entity.type
_entity.pdbx_description
1 polymer ?
#
loop_
_entity_poly.entity_id
_entity_poly.type
_entity_poly.pdbx_seq_one_letter_code
_entity_poly.pdbx_strand_id
1 'polypeptide(L)'
;MKKVPIISTIQTTVNGLKAVAQKQNIENVDIAVLDKYENIVSFFKYEMPEIKIIDFGDPNIDAEACVKVIKDDPWLLFGGIIAITNSRQEKAKLEQIKEPNFLFVCTRKDFEKNTEQIIKILNQHQHFLFNRGMHQRPDEKETGHFVSDTDPFEIVFYANLIGTYLYNTDRVNEEERSSLQTAMMEFLLNAVEHGNCNISYEEKNKWLKSGKNMLDLIAEKQKQPEIKKKKVYITYSVLPEKTRITIKDEGNGFDWKSHLEADFEAGLHGMGIKLSQTLVKNIRYNNIGNEVSFEVKNQRNIANLTPAILKAQQLLTFKHMQIVCRENEDSSDLFYISSGRYAVYVNNKLMSVLTPADIFIGEMAFLMNDRRSATVVSIGEGSLIKIPKMNFMKLIEEYPHYGIFLSRLLANRLARQSKITAKLKEEQENCNKY
;
A
#
# COMPACT_ATOMS: atom_id res chain seq x y z
N MET A 1 -14.96 -12.41 7.21
CA MET A 1 -14.20 -12.68 5.98
C MET A 1 -14.04 -11.38 5.22
N LYS A 2 -12.85 -11.11 4.66
CA LYS A 2 -12.62 -9.90 3.85
C LYS A 2 -13.12 -10.17 2.44
N LYS A 3 -13.92 -9.26 1.88
CA LYS A 3 -14.49 -9.42 0.54
C LYS A 3 -13.65 -8.69 -0.50
N VAL A 4 -13.23 -9.39 -1.55
CA VAL A 4 -12.54 -8.82 -2.71
C VAL A 4 -13.54 -8.76 -3.86
N PRO A 5 -13.96 -7.57 -4.32
CA PRO A 5 -14.87 -7.45 -5.44
C PRO A 5 -14.15 -7.73 -6.76
N ILE A 6 -14.81 -8.49 -7.63
CA ILE A 6 -14.55 -8.56 -9.05
C ILE A 6 -15.69 -7.88 -9.81
N ILE A 7 -15.33 -6.83 -10.56
CA ILE A 7 -16.23 -6.04 -11.38
C ILE A 7 -16.06 -6.52 -12.83
N SER A 8 -16.85 -7.52 -13.21
CA SER A 8 -16.85 -8.14 -14.54
C SER A 8 -18.11 -8.97 -14.74
N THR A 9 -18.67 -8.90 -15.94
CA THR A 9 -19.73 -9.77 -16.50
C THR A 9 -19.15 -10.96 -17.27
N ILE A 10 -17.82 -11.00 -17.47
CA ILE A 10 -17.17 -12.07 -18.23
C ILE A 10 -17.12 -13.35 -17.41
N GLN A 11 -17.98 -14.30 -17.78
CA GLN A 11 -18.22 -15.50 -17.00
C GLN A 11 -16.99 -16.41 -16.85
N THR A 12 -16.12 -16.48 -17.86
CA THR A 12 -14.87 -17.28 -17.79
C THR A 12 -13.95 -16.76 -16.69
N THR A 13 -13.77 -15.43 -16.64
CA THR A 13 -12.92 -14.76 -15.67
C THR A 13 -13.49 -14.88 -14.26
N VAL A 14 -14.78 -14.60 -14.09
CA VAL A 14 -15.48 -14.69 -12.79
C VAL A 14 -15.49 -16.12 -12.25
N ASN A 15 -15.83 -17.10 -13.07
CA ASN A 15 -15.89 -18.50 -12.65
C ASN A 15 -14.49 -19.05 -12.35
N GLY A 16 -13.49 -18.69 -13.14
CA GLY A 16 -12.10 -19.07 -12.88
C GLY A 16 -11.64 -18.59 -11.50
N LEU A 17 -11.87 -17.31 -11.19
CA LEU A 17 -11.52 -16.72 -9.89
C LEU A 17 -12.25 -17.41 -8.72
N LYS A 18 -13.56 -17.64 -8.85
CA LYS A 18 -14.35 -18.33 -7.82
C LYS A 18 -13.90 -19.77 -7.59
N ALA A 19 -13.70 -20.54 -8.66
CA ALA A 19 -13.31 -21.94 -8.57
C ALA A 19 -11.96 -22.10 -7.85
N VAL A 20 -11.00 -21.23 -8.17
CA VAL A 20 -9.69 -21.21 -7.50
C VAL A 20 -9.82 -20.81 -6.02
N ALA A 21 -10.58 -19.76 -5.71
CA ALA A 21 -10.78 -19.30 -4.34
C ALA A 21 -11.43 -20.39 -3.45
N GLN A 22 -12.39 -21.13 -4.00
CA GLN A 22 -13.02 -22.28 -3.33
C GLN A 22 -12.04 -23.46 -3.16
N LYS A 23 -11.29 -23.80 -4.22
CA LYS A 23 -10.33 -24.93 -4.20
C LYS A 23 -9.22 -24.75 -3.17
N GLN A 24 -8.72 -23.52 -2.99
CA GLN A 24 -7.67 -23.23 -2.01
C GLN A 24 -8.18 -23.14 -0.56
N ASN A 25 -9.47 -23.44 -0.32
CA ASN A 25 -10.12 -23.44 0.99
C ASN A 25 -9.79 -22.18 1.81
N ILE A 26 -9.89 -21.02 1.15
CA ILE A 26 -9.44 -19.77 1.72
C ILE A 26 -10.48 -19.29 2.72
N GLU A 27 -10.29 -19.65 3.99
CA GLU A 27 -11.21 -19.33 5.08
C GLU A 27 -11.45 -17.81 5.24
N ASN A 28 -10.62 -16.95 4.64
CA ASN A 28 -10.59 -15.51 4.91
C ASN A 28 -10.82 -14.58 3.71
N VAL A 29 -10.96 -15.07 2.47
CA VAL A 29 -11.20 -14.26 1.25
C VAL A 29 -12.50 -14.69 0.59
N ASP A 30 -13.45 -13.78 0.50
CA ASP A 30 -14.72 -13.97 -0.21
C ASP A 30 -14.72 -13.15 -1.52
N ILE A 31 -15.05 -13.78 -2.65
CA ILE A 31 -15.07 -13.09 -3.96
C ILE A 31 -16.48 -12.57 -4.23
N ALA A 32 -16.65 -11.26 -4.11
CA ALA A 32 -17.91 -10.58 -4.41
C ALA A 32 -17.99 -10.24 -5.90
N VAL A 33 -18.96 -10.79 -6.63
CA VAL A 33 -19.16 -10.45 -8.05
C VAL A 33 -20.11 -9.28 -8.14
N LEU A 34 -19.70 -8.23 -8.84
CA LEU A 34 -20.48 -7.01 -9.03
C LEU A 34 -20.51 -6.66 -10.52
N ASP A 35 -21.69 -6.42 -11.04
CA ASP A 35 -21.93 -6.15 -12.47
C ASP A 35 -22.78 -4.89 -12.71
N LYS A 36 -23.52 -4.43 -11.71
CA LYS A 36 -24.33 -3.20 -11.76
C LYS A 36 -23.64 -2.06 -11.06
N TYR A 37 -23.56 -0.91 -11.73
CA TYR A 37 -22.91 0.31 -11.21
C TYR A 37 -23.38 0.70 -9.80
N GLU A 38 -24.68 0.70 -9.53
CA GLU A 38 -25.24 1.04 -8.21
C GLU A 38 -24.75 0.10 -7.10
N ASN A 39 -24.65 -1.20 -7.40
CA ASN A 39 -24.12 -2.20 -6.46
C ASN A 39 -22.63 -2.01 -6.24
N ILE A 40 -21.87 -1.68 -7.30
CA ILE A 40 -20.43 -1.42 -7.23
C ILE A 40 -20.16 -0.21 -6.32
N VAL A 41 -20.85 0.90 -6.56
CA VAL A 41 -20.71 2.13 -5.76
C VAL A 41 -21.09 1.88 -4.30
N SER A 42 -22.20 1.19 -4.05
CA SER A 42 -22.63 0.84 -2.70
C SER A 42 -21.61 -0.04 -2.01
N PHE A 43 -21.13 -1.09 -2.68
CA PHE A 43 -20.12 -1.99 -2.14
C PHE A 43 -18.83 -1.25 -1.78
N PHE A 44 -18.33 -0.40 -2.69
CA PHE A 44 -17.15 0.42 -2.42
C PHE A 44 -17.36 1.30 -1.18
N LYS A 45 -18.46 2.03 -1.10
CA LYS A 45 -18.74 2.96 0.02
C LYS A 45 -18.89 2.25 1.37
N TYR A 46 -19.53 1.08 1.42
CA TYR A 46 -19.89 0.43 2.70
C TYR A 46 -18.91 -0.66 3.14
N GLU A 47 -18.51 -1.54 2.22
CA GLU A 47 -17.52 -2.59 2.50
C GLU A 47 -16.11 -2.00 2.52
N MET A 48 -15.87 -0.94 1.71
CA MET A 48 -14.59 -0.27 1.57
C MET A 48 -13.42 -1.25 1.38
N PRO A 49 -13.48 -2.07 0.31
CA PRO A 49 -12.53 -3.15 0.06
C PRO A 49 -11.12 -2.58 -0.15
N GLU A 50 -10.09 -3.29 0.31
CA GLU A 50 -8.69 -2.84 0.14
C GLU A 50 -8.14 -3.23 -1.22
N ILE A 51 -8.74 -4.20 -1.91
CA ILE A 51 -8.34 -4.57 -3.28
C ILE A 51 -9.59 -4.62 -4.13
N LYS A 52 -9.52 -4.03 -5.33
CA LYS A 52 -10.61 -4.03 -6.30
C LYS A 52 -10.12 -4.65 -7.60
N ILE A 53 -10.79 -5.68 -8.10
CA ILE A 53 -10.49 -6.25 -9.42
C ILE A 53 -11.49 -5.64 -10.41
N ILE A 54 -11.02 -4.84 -11.36
CA ILE A 54 -11.88 -4.12 -12.31
C ILE A 54 -11.51 -4.55 -13.73
N ASP A 55 -12.50 -5.04 -14.49
CA ASP A 55 -12.32 -5.43 -15.89
C ASP A 55 -12.62 -4.25 -16.83
N PHE A 56 -11.57 -3.54 -17.24
CA PHE A 56 -11.62 -2.47 -18.25
C PHE A 56 -11.85 -3.02 -19.65
N GLY A 57 -11.64 -4.32 -19.86
CA GLY A 57 -11.92 -4.99 -21.12
C GLY A 57 -13.38 -5.46 -21.25
N ASP A 58 -14.23 -5.26 -20.24
CA ASP A 58 -15.62 -5.69 -20.28
C ASP A 58 -16.51 -4.54 -20.81
N PRO A 59 -17.15 -4.70 -21.98
CA PRO A 59 -17.99 -3.64 -22.56
C PRO A 59 -19.25 -3.32 -21.76
N ASN A 60 -19.66 -4.19 -20.82
CA ASN A 60 -20.82 -3.97 -19.96
C ASN A 60 -20.46 -3.23 -18.66
N ILE A 61 -19.17 -2.99 -18.41
CA ILE A 61 -18.66 -2.34 -17.21
C ILE A 61 -18.07 -0.98 -17.58
N ASP A 62 -18.55 0.08 -16.93
CA ASP A 62 -17.90 1.39 -16.96
C ASP A 62 -16.78 1.44 -15.92
N ALA A 63 -15.62 0.91 -16.30
CA ALA A 63 -14.45 0.80 -15.43
C ALA A 63 -13.90 2.19 -15.06
N GLU A 64 -13.90 3.13 -16.00
CA GLU A 64 -13.50 4.52 -15.76
C GLU A 64 -14.40 5.20 -14.71
N ALA A 65 -15.72 5.01 -14.76
CA ALA A 65 -16.62 5.51 -13.73
C ALA A 65 -16.36 4.85 -12.37
N CYS A 66 -16.01 3.57 -12.33
CA CYS A 66 -15.61 2.88 -11.09
C CYS A 66 -14.34 3.50 -10.49
N VAL A 67 -13.32 3.76 -11.32
CA VAL A 67 -12.10 4.45 -10.90
C VAL A 67 -12.40 5.87 -10.43
N LYS A 68 -13.27 6.59 -11.13
CA LYS A 68 -13.68 7.94 -10.74
C LYS A 68 -14.30 7.97 -9.34
N VAL A 69 -15.16 7.01 -9.01
CA VAL A 69 -15.72 6.86 -7.65
C VAL A 69 -14.61 6.68 -6.61
N ILE A 70 -13.59 5.87 -6.93
CA ILE A 70 -12.43 5.67 -6.06
C ILE A 70 -11.60 6.95 -5.91
N LYS A 71 -11.46 7.74 -6.98
CA LYS A 71 -10.71 9.01 -6.98
C LYS A 71 -11.40 10.12 -6.21
N ASP A 72 -12.72 10.20 -6.36
CA ASP A 72 -13.54 11.21 -5.74
C ASP A 72 -13.71 10.95 -4.23
N ASP A 73 -13.52 9.70 -3.78
CA ASP A 73 -13.49 9.32 -2.36
C ASP A 73 -12.09 8.85 -1.90
N PRO A 74 -11.36 9.71 -1.20
CA PRO A 74 -10.04 9.46 -0.61
C PRO A 74 -9.96 8.25 0.31
N TRP A 75 -11.08 7.84 0.93
CA TRP A 75 -11.08 6.63 1.76
C TRP A 75 -11.19 5.35 0.94
N LEU A 76 -11.64 5.44 -0.32
CA LEU A 76 -11.59 4.34 -1.28
C LEU A 76 -10.22 4.22 -1.95
N LEU A 77 -9.44 5.31 -2.00
CA LEU A 77 -8.03 5.27 -2.41
C LEU A 77 -7.20 4.35 -1.49
N PHE A 78 -7.64 4.16 -0.24
CA PHE A 78 -6.99 3.23 0.66
C PHE A 78 -7.10 1.80 0.11
N GLY A 79 -6.02 1.31 -0.50
CA GLY A 79 -5.98 0.00 -1.15
C GLY A 79 -5.36 0.03 -2.53
N GLY A 80 -5.76 -0.91 -3.39
CA GLY A 80 -5.27 -0.98 -4.74
C GLY A 80 -6.17 -1.71 -5.73
N ILE A 81 -5.87 -1.54 -7.02
CA ILE A 81 -6.69 -1.98 -8.15
C ILE A 81 -5.87 -2.97 -8.97
N ILE A 82 -6.49 -4.11 -9.28
CA ILE A 82 -6.04 -5.06 -10.31
C ILE A 82 -6.91 -4.81 -11.54
N ALA A 83 -6.32 -4.21 -12.56
CA ALA A 83 -6.99 -3.85 -13.81
C ALA A 83 -6.83 -4.95 -14.86
N ILE A 84 -7.95 -5.44 -15.39
CA ILE A 84 -7.99 -6.42 -16.48
C ILE A 84 -8.29 -5.69 -17.79
N THR A 85 -7.58 -6.04 -18.85
CA THR A 85 -7.69 -5.43 -20.19
C THR A 85 -7.85 -6.49 -21.27
N ASN A 86 -8.33 -6.15 -22.47
CA ASN A 86 -8.39 -7.10 -23.57
C ASN A 86 -7.07 -7.22 -24.32
N SER A 87 -6.34 -6.11 -24.45
CA SER A 87 -5.19 -6.00 -25.34
C SER A 87 -3.95 -5.43 -24.65
N ARG A 88 -2.78 -5.73 -25.22
CA ARG A 88 -1.51 -5.14 -24.76
C ARG A 88 -1.49 -3.61 -24.97
N GLN A 89 -2.18 -3.09 -25.98
CA GLN A 89 -2.29 -1.64 -26.18
C GLN A 89 -3.11 -0.97 -25.07
N GLU A 90 -4.24 -1.55 -24.67
CA GLU A 90 -5.03 -1.06 -23.52
C GLU A 90 -4.24 -1.11 -22.22
N LYS A 91 -3.54 -2.23 -21.96
CA LYS A 91 -2.63 -2.34 -20.82
C LYS A 91 -1.62 -1.18 -20.78
N ALA A 92 -0.91 -0.95 -21.88
CA ALA A 92 0.09 0.11 -21.96
C ALA A 92 -0.51 1.51 -21.75
N LYS A 93 -1.73 1.76 -22.26
CA LYS A 93 -2.45 3.01 -22.01
C LYS A 93 -2.77 3.19 -20.53
N LEU A 94 -3.28 2.16 -19.86
CA LEU A 94 -3.61 2.24 -18.43
C LEU A 94 -2.37 2.41 -17.54
N GLU A 95 -1.25 1.74 -17.88
CA GLU A 95 0.03 1.94 -17.17
C GLU A 95 0.55 3.38 -17.29
N GLN A 96 0.25 4.08 -18.40
CA GLN A 96 0.59 5.49 -18.59
C GLN A 96 -0.24 6.46 -17.74
N ILE A 97 -1.42 6.04 -17.23
CA ILE A 97 -2.31 6.89 -16.44
C ILE A 97 -1.68 7.25 -15.08
N LYS A 98 -0.53 6.65 -14.71
CA LYS A 98 0.20 6.89 -13.44
C LYS A 98 -0.73 6.87 -12.21
N GLU A 99 -1.75 6.02 -12.26
CA GLU A 99 -2.69 5.92 -11.14
C GLU A 99 -2.00 5.28 -9.94
N PRO A 100 -1.84 5.98 -8.81
CA PRO A 100 -1.06 5.46 -7.69
C PRO A 100 -1.65 4.19 -7.07
N ASN A 101 -2.95 3.96 -7.26
CA ASN A 101 -3.66 2.81 -6.73
C ASN A 101 -3.63 1.59 -7.65
N PHE A 102 -3.12 1.67 -8.88
CA PHE A 102 -2.98 0.49 -9.72
C PHE A 102 -1.86 -0.39 -9.17
N LEU A 103 -2.24 -1.50 -8.55
CA LEU A 103 -1.28 -2.53 -8.12
C LEU A 103 -0.79 -3.32 -9.32
N PHE A 104 -1.68 -3.56 -10.28
CA PHE A 104 -1.37 -4.45 -11.37
C PHE A 104 -2.31 -4.22 -12.56
N VAL A 105 -1.73 -4.15 -13.77
CA VAL A 105 -2.50 -4.08 -15.03
C VAL A 105 -2.10 -5.28 -15.88
N CYS A 106 -3.08 -6.09 -16.28
CA CYS A 106 -2.85 -7.28 -17.09
C CYS A 106 -3.91 -7.48 -18.17
N THR A 107 -3.58 -8.33 -19.14
CA THR A 107 -4.57 -8.79 -20.12
C THR A 107 -5.45 -9.85 -19.48
N ARG A 108 -6.69 -10.02 -19.94
CA ARG A 108 -7.62 -11.06 -19.46
C ARG A 108 -7.01 -12.45 -19.56
N LYS A 109 -6.31 -12.72 -20.66
CA LYS A 109 -5.59 -13.99 -20.85
C LYS A 109 -4.55 -14.22 -19.75
N ASP A 110 -3.77 -13.19 -19.40
CA ASP A 110 -2.76 -13.30 -18.35
C ASP A 110 -3.40 -13.38 -16.97
N PHE A 111 -4.49 -12.65 -16.72
CA PHE A 111 -5.26 -12.73 -15.48
C PHE A 111 -5.80 -14.14 -15.27
N GLU A 112 -6.53 -14.68 -16.24
CA GLU A 112 -7.14 -16.01 -16.18
C GLU A 112 -6.06 -17.10 -15.99
N LYS A 113 -4.94 -17.00 -16.72
CA LYS A 113 -3.80 -17.92 -16.58
C LYS A 113 -3.18 -17.89 -15.18
N ASN A 114 -3.10 -16.72 -14.55
CA ASN A 114 -2.43 -16.53 -13.26
C ASN A 114 -3.41 -16.43 -12.07
N THR A 115 -4.68 -16.77 -12.26
CA THR A 115 -5.72 -16.69 -11.22
C THR A 115 -5.32 -17.40 -9.93
N GLU A 116 -4.74 -18.60 -10.04
CA GLU A 116 -4.25 -19.38 -8.88
C GLU A 116 -3.22 -18.62 -8.06
N GLN A 117 -2.32 -17.93 -8.77
CA GLN A 117 -1.25 -17.17 -8.15
C GLN A 117 -1.74 -15.84 -7.56
N ILE A 118 -2.65 -15.14 -8.24
CA ILE A 118 -3.29 -13.93 -7.71
C ILE A 118 -3.97 -14.26 -6.38
N ILE A 119 -4.81 -15.30 -6.36
CA ILE A 119 -5.53 -15.72 -5.16
C ILE A 119 -4.57 -16.14 -4.04
N LYS A 120 -3.49 -16.87 -4.36
CA LYS A 120 -2.44 -17.23 -3.40
C LYS A 120 -1.80 -15.98 -2.78
N ILE A 121 -1.46 -14.97 -3.59
CA ILE A 121 -0.89 -13.70 -3.10
C ILE A 121 -1.87 -12.98 -2.19
N LEU A 122 -3.14 -12.87 -2.61
CA LEU A 122 -4.21 -12.24 -1.82
C LEU A 122 -4.42 -12.92 -0.47
N ASN A 123 -4.20 -14.23 -0.39
CA ASN A 123 -4.35 -15.01 0.83
C ASN A 123 -3.11 -15.00 1.74
N GLN A 124 -1.91 -15.16 1.17
CA GLN A 124 -0.69 -15.26 1.97
C GLN A 124 -0.30 -13.94 2.62
N HIS A 125 -0.68 -12.81 2.01
CA HIS A 125 -0.20 -11.49 2.41
C HIS A 125 -1.31 -10.63 3.00
N GLN A 126 -2.29 -11.26 3.64
CA GLN A 126 -3.44 -10.53 4.18
C GLN A 126 -3.06 -9.45 5.20
N HIS A 127 -2.02 -9.70 5.99
CA HIS A 127 -1.54 -8.71 6.97
C HIS A 127 -1.10 -7.41 6.29
N PHE A 128 -0.46 -7.52 5.13
CA PHE A 128 0.08 -6.39 4.38
C PHE A 128 -0.99 -5.70 3.54
N LEU A 129 -1.82 -6.49 2.87
CA LEU A 129 -2.89 -6.02 1.99
C LEU A 129 -4.04 -5.37 2.76
N PHE A 130 -4.29 -5.83 4.00
CA PHE A 130 -5.52 -5.53 4.69
C PHE A 130 -5.37 -4.95 6.12
N ASN A 131 -4.17 -4.48 6.49
CA ASN A 131 -4.03 -3.57 7.62
C ASN A 131 -4.15 -2.15 7.11
N ARG A 132 -5.33 -1.56 7.30
CA ARG A 132 -5.42 -0.10 7.30
C ARG A 132 -4.41 0.46 8.27
N GLY A 133 -3.62 1.46 7.85
CA GLY A 133 -2.66 2.19 8.68
C GLY A 133 -3.25 2.71 10.00
N MET A 134 -4.59 2.74 10.13
CA MET A 134 -5.33 2.92 11.38
C MET A 134 -4.95 1.97 12.53
N HIS A 135 -4.34 0.81 12.27
CA HIS A 135 -3.92 -0.13 13.32
C HIS A 135 -2.46 0.05 13.75
N GLN A 136 -1.68 0.89 13.06
CA GLN A 136 -0.23 0.92 13.24
C GLN A 136 0.20 1.95 14.27
N ARG A 137 1.09 1.54 15.19
CA ARG A 137 1.82 2.50 16.01
C ARG A 137 2.96 3.08 15.18
N PRO A 138 3.18 4.41 15.19
CA PRO A 138 4.30 5.05 14.49
C PRO A 138 5.68 4.44 14.81
N ASP A 139 5.83 3.85 16.00
CA ASP A 139 7.10 3.31 16.52
C ASP A 139 7.22 1.78 16.43
N GLU A 140 6.21 1.07 15.90
CA GLU A 140 6.31 -0.37 15.75
C GLU A 140 7.21 -0.72 14.57
N LYS A 141 8.23 -1.54 14.84
CA LYS A 141 9.01 -2.23 13.81
C LYS A 141 8.12 -3.29 13.19
N GLU A 142 7.82 -3.12 11.91
CA GLU A 142 7.15 -4.16 11.13
C GLU A 142 8.20 -4.90 10.31
N THR A 143 8.06 -6.23 10.26
CA THR A 143 8.86 -7.08 9.39
C THR A 143 7.95 -8.05 8.68
N GLY A 144 8.19 -8.27 7.40
CA GLY A 144 7.51 -9.30 6.65
C GLY A 144 8.37 -9.84 5.53
N HIS A 145 7.85 -10.86 4.86
CA HIS A 145 8.52 -11.49 3.74
C HIS A 145 7.51 -12.03 2.72
N PHE A 146 7.90 -11.95 1.47
CA PHE A 146 7.23 -12.57 0.33
C PHE A 146 8.15 -13.64 -0.23
N VAL A 147 7.58 -14.78 -0.61
CA VAL A 147 8.28 -15.82 -1.36
C VAL A 147 7.60 -15.91 -2.71
N SER A 148 8.36 -15.57 -3.74
CA SER A 148 7.92 -15.63 -5.13
C SER A 148 8.46 -16.89 -5.78
N ASP A 149 7.65 -17.52 -6.62
CA ASP A 149 8.19 -18.45 -7.62
C ASP A 149 9.04 -17.65 -8.62
N THR A 150 9.80 -18.32 -9.49
CA THR A 150 10.60 -17.66 -10.55
C THR A 150 9.69 -17.10 -11.66
N ASP A 151 8.64 -16.38 -11.30
CA ASP A 151 7.58 -15.88 -12.17
C ASP A 151 7.61 -14.33 -12.22
N PRO A 152 7.83 -13.73 -13.39
CA PRO A 152 7.78 -12.28 -13.59
C PRO A 152 6.47 -11.63 -13.14
N PHE A 153 5.35 -12.36 -13.23
CA PHE A 153 4.04 -11.84 -12.83
C PHE A 153 3.98 -11.55 -11.32
N GLU A 154 4.48 -12.48 -10.51
CA GLU A 154 4.47 -12.36 -9.04
C GLU A 154 5.34 -11.21 -8.55
N ILE A 155 6.56 -11.10 -9.09
CA ILE A 155 7.51 -10.10 -8.63
C ILE A 155 7.04 -8.67 -8.91
N VAL A 156 6.37 -8.43 -10.05
CA VAL A 156 5.77 -7.12 -10.38
C VAL A 156 4.69 -6.78 -9.37
N PHE A 157 3.84 -7.75 -9.02
CA PHE A 157 2.79 -7.55 -8.03
C PHE A 157 3.40 -7.18 -6.67
N TYR A 158 4.42 -7.90 -6.19
CA TYR A 158 5.06 -7.59 -4.91
C TYR A 158 5.76 -6.23 -4.89
N ALA A 159 6.42 -5.83 -5.98
CA ALA A 159 7.02 -4.50 -6.11
C ALA A 159 5.99 -3.38 -5.95
N ASN A 160 4.88 -3.48 -6.69
CA ASN A 160 3.81 -2.49 -6.64
C ASN A 160 3.09 -2.49 -5.30
N LEU A 161 2.88 -3.69 -4.74
CA LEU A 161 2.27 -3.87 -3.44
C LEU A 161 3.07 -3.14 -2.34
N ILE A 162 4.39 -3.39 -2.26
CA ILE A 162 5.23 -2.74 -1.24
C ILE A 162 5.22 -1.22 -1.37
N GLY A 163 5.40 -0.71 -2.59
CA GLY A 163 5.36 0.73 -2.83
C GLY A 163 4.02 1.36 -2.43
N THR A 164 2.91 0.74 -2.83
CA THR A 164 1.55 1.23 -2.53
C THR A 164 1.26 1.21 -1.04
N TYR A 165 1.69 0.17 -0.34
CA TYR A 165 1.55 0.09 1.11
C TYR A 165 2.31 1.18 1.85
N LEU A 166 3.59 1.39 1.51
CA LEU A 166 4.39 2.44 2.14
C LEU A 166 3.81 3.84 1.87
N TYR A 167 3.21 4.04 0.69
CA TYR A 167 2.52 5.29 0.37
C TYR A 167 1.22 5.45 1.15
N ASN A 168 0.37 4.42 1.20
CA ASN A 168 -0.91 4.47 1.92
C ASN A 168 -0.75 4.52 3.45
N THR A 169 0.42 4.15 3.97
CA THR A 169 0.80 4.26 5.39
C THR A 169 1.65 5.50 5.69
N ASP A 170 1.66 6.47 4.77
CA ASP A 170 2.33 7.75 4.91
C ASP A 170 3.85 7.65 5.16
N ARG A 171 4.49 6.55 4.73
CA ARG A 171 5.94 6.32 4.89
C ARG A 171 6.76 6.87 3.73
N VAL A 172 6.21 6.93 2.53
CA VAL A 172 6.89 7.50 1.35
C VAL A 172 5.92 8.39 0.58
N ASN A 173 6.42 9.46 -0.04
CA ASN A 173 5.60 10.28 -0.94
C ASN A 173 5.46 9.64 -2.34
N GLU A 174 4.78 10.31 -3.27
CA GLU A 174 4.52 9.77 -4.61
C GLU A 174 5.80 9.57 -5.44
N GLU A 175 6.77 10.48 -5.33
CA GLU A 175 8.04 10.42 -6.04
C GLU A 175 8.91 9.28 -5.49
N GLU A 176 8.99 9.17 -4.17
CA GLU A 176 9.69 8.10 -3.46
C GLU A 176 9.06 6.73 -3.73
N ARG A 177 7.72 6.65 -3.77
CA ARG A 177 6.99 5.44 -4.19
C ARG A 177 7.38 5.01 -5.59
N SER A 178 7.37 5.94 -6.55
CA SER A 178 7.71 5.66 -7.95
C SER A 178 9.18 5.23 -8.10
N SER A 179 10.07 5.89 -7.36
CA SER A 179 11.50 5.56 -7.30
C SER A 179 11.72 4.16 -6.74
N LEU A 180 11.03 3.82 -5.65
CA LEU A 180 11.08 2.50 -5.04
C LEU A 180 10.54 1.43 -5.99
N GLN A 181 9.39 1.64 -6.63
CA GLN A 181 8.82 0.68 -7.58
C GLN A 181 9.79 0.40 -8.74
N THR A 182 10.42 1.43 -9.28
CA THR A 182 11.41 1.30 -10.35
C THR A 182 12.63 0.51 -9.88
N ALA A 183 13.21 0.86 -8.73
CA ALA A 183 14.37 0.14 -8.19
C ALA A 183 14.05 -1.33 -7.85
N MET A 184 12.87 -1.59 -7.27
CA MET A 184 12.39 -2.94 -6.99
C MET A 184 12.25 -3.76 -8.27
N MET A 185 11.67 -3.18 -9.32
CA MET A 185 11.49 -3.87 -10.60
C MET A 185 12.85 -4.27 -11.21
N GLU A 186 13.84 -3.38 -11.18
CA GLU A 186 15.20 -3.70 -11.63
C GLU A 186 15.84 -4.84 -10.83
N PHE A 187 15.77 -4.78 -9.50
CA PHE A 187 16.37 -5.82 -8.65
C PHE A 187 15.65 -7.17 -8.76
N LEU A 188 14.32 -7.17 -8.83
CA LEU A 188 13.53 -8.40 -8.94
C LEU A 188 13.65 -9.05 -10.32
N LEU A 189 13.67 -8.25 -11.40
CA LEU A 189 13.95 -8.79 -12.73
C LEU A 189 15.34 -9.41 -12.77
N ASN A 190 16.36 -8.75 -12.21
CA ASN A 190 17.71 -9.33 -12.15
C ASN A 190 17.73 -10.67 -11.37
N ALA A 191 17.02 -10.73 -10.23
CA ALA A 191 16.87 -11.95 -9.44
C ALA A 191 16.23 -13.10 -10.22
N VAL A 192 15.22 -12.82 -11.05
CA VAL A 192 14.55 -13.84 -11.88
C VAL A 192 15.39 -14.18 -13.11
N GLU A 193 15.78 -13.19 -13.90
CA GLU A 193 16.44 -13.36 -15.19
C GLU A 193 17.86 -13.89 -15.05
N HIS A 194 18.70 -13.16 -14.32
CA HIS A 194 20.12 -13.46 -14.20
C HIS A 194 20.41 -14.39 -13.01
N GLY A 195 19.66 -14.26 -11.92
CA GLY A 195 19.77 -15.13 -10.76
C GLY A 195 19.22 -16.54 -11.02
N ASN A 196 17.90 -16.70 -10.90
CA ASN A 196 17.26 -18.02 -10.95
C ASN A 196 17.35 -18.68 -12.32
N CYS A 197 17.03 -17.96 -13.39
CA CYS A 197 17.04 -18.49 -14.75
C CYS A 197 18.43 -18.56 -15.40
N ASN A 198 19.44 -17.93 -14.79
CA ASN A 198 20.81 -17.86 -15.30
C ASN A 198 20.88 -17.43 -16.78
N ILE A 199 20.02 -16.49 -17.18
CA ILE A 199 19.99 -15.94 -18.53
C ILE A 199 21.17 -14.98 -18.64
N SER A 200 22.07 -15.19 -19.59
CA SER A 200 23.16 -14.24 -19.81
C SER A 200 22.67 -13.00 -20.55
N TYR A 201 23.40 -11.90 -20.43
CA TYR A 201 23.12 -10.68 -21.20
C TYR A 201 23.15 -10.90 -22.71
N GLU A 202 24.09 -11.71 -23.20
CA GLU A 202 24.17 -12.09 -24.61
C GLU A 202 22.95 -12.89 -25.06
N GLU A 203 22.51 -13.86 -24.25
CA GLU A 203 21.31 -14.65 -24.51
C GLU A 203 20.07 -13.75 -24.57
N LYS A 204 19.92 -12.85 -23.58
CA LYS A 204 18.84 -11.86 -23.53
C LYS A 204 18.81 -10.99 -24.79
N ASN A 205 19.95 -10.39 -25.15
CA ASN A 205 20.05 -9.53 -26.33
C ASN A 205 19.73 -10.27 -27.62
N LYS A 206 20.23 -11.50 -27.79
CA LYS A 206 19.94 -12.34 -28.95
C LYS A 206 18.46 -12.67 -29.04
N TRP A 207 17.82 -12.98 -27.91
CA TRP A 207 16.39 -13.28 -27.85
C TRP A 207 15.54 -12.07 -28.22
N LEU A 208 15.79 -10.91 -27.62
CA LEU A 208 15.04 -9.68 -27.89
C LEU A 208 15.22 -9.19 -29.33
N LYS A 209 16.44 -9.29 -29.90
CA LYS A 209 16.69 -8.96 -31.32
C LYS A 209 15.90 -9.83 -32.30
N SER A 210 15.46 -11.01 -31.88
CA SER A 210 14.60 -11.89 -32.68
C SER A 210 13.11 -11.51 -32.63
N GLY A 211 12.76 -10.39 -32.00
CA GLY A 211 11.37 -9.91 -31.87
C GLY A 211 10.55 -10.67 -30.83
N LYS A 212 11.17 -11.55 -30.03
CA LYS A 212 10.53 -12.32 -28.96
C LYS A 212 10.51 -11.51 -27.67
N ASN A 213 9.57 -11.85 -26.78
CA ASN A 213 9.43 -11.15 -25.49
C ASN A 213 10.20 -11.88 -24.38
N MET A 214 10.54 -11.13 -23.31
CA MET A 214 11.33 -11.67 -22.20
C MET A 214 10.58 -12.72 -21.36
N LEU A 215 9.26 -12.58 -21.23
CA LEU A 215 8.41 -13.52 -20.50
C LEU A 215 8.45 -14.91 -21.14
N ASP A 216 8.52 -14.98 -22.48
CA ASP A 216 8.64 -16.25 -23.21
C ASP A 216 9.97 -16.94 -22.90
N LEU A 217 11.07 -16.18 -22.79
CA LEU A 217 12.39 -16.75 -22.45
C LEU A 217 12.40 -17.31 -21.04
N ILE A 218 11.81 -16.59 -20.08
CA ILE A 218 11.70 -17.04 -18.69
C ILE A 218 10.83 -18.30 -18.63
N ALA A 219 9.71 -18.33 -19.35
CA ALA A 219 8.86 -19.52 -19.44
C ALA A 219 9.57 -20.73 -20.07
N GLU A 220 10.43 -20.52 -21.08
CA GLU A 220 11.28 -21.58 -21.63
C GLU A 220 12.28 -22.11 -20.60
N LYS A 221 12.95 -21.22 -19.84
CA LYS A 221 13.86 -21.62 -18.76
C LYS A 221 13.13 -22.37 -17.65
N GLN A 222 11.93 -21.94 -17.28
CA GLN A 222 11.09 -22.60 -16.27
C GLN A 222 10.61 -24.01 -16.65
N LYS A 223 10.79 -24.46 -17.90
CA LYS A 223 10.53 -25.88 -18.26
C LYS A 223 11.51 -26.82 -17.55
N GLN A 224 12.68 -26.31 -17.18
CA GLN A 224 13.68 -27.03 -16.40
C GLN A 224 13.22 -27.17 -14.94
N PRO A 225 13.06 -28.39 -14.40
CA PRO A 225 12.56 -28.61 -13.04
C PRO A 225 13.39 -27.92 -11.95
N GLU A 226 14.69 -27.78 -12.16
CA GLU A 226 15.65 -27.11 -11.28
C GLU A 226 15.38 -25.61 -11.21
N ILE A 227 15.10 -24.93 -12.33
CA ILE A 227 14.75 -23.50 -12.36
C ILE A 227 13.35 -23.30 -11.79
N LYS A 228 12.39 -24.17 -12.13
CA LYS A 228 11.00 -24.06 -11.67
C LYS A 228 10.85 -24.13 -10.15
N LYS A 229 11.72 -24.89 -9.48
CA LYS A 229 11.73 -25.00 -8.02
C LYS A 229 12.32 -23.78 -7.33
N LYS A 230 13.16 -23.00 -8.04
CA LYS A 230 13.82 -21.84 -7.45
C LYS A 230 12.83 -20.76 -7.05
N LYS A 231 13.16 -20.07 -5.97
CA LYS A 231 12.37 -18.98 -5.40
C LYS A 231 13.14 -17.68 -5.39
N VAL A 232 12.39 -16.58 -5.31
CA VAL A 232 12.92 -15.26 -4.96
C VAL A 232 12.31 -14.86 -3.62
N TYR A 233 13.17 -14.51 -2.67
CA TYR A 233 12.77 -14.11 -1.32
C TYR A 233 12.86 -12.60 -1.20
N ILE A 234 11.77 -11.96 -0.82
CA ILE A 234 11.68 -10.50 -0.65
C ILE A 234 11.38 -10.27 0.82
N THR A 235 12.32 -9.74 1.58
CA THR A 235 12.12 -9.41 3.00
C THR A 235 12.12 -7.91 3.18
N TYR A 236 11.29 -7.41 4.08
CA TYR A 236 11.23 -6.00 4.39
C TYR A 236 11.18 -5.76 5.90
N SER A 237 11.76 -4.65 6.33
CA SER A 237 11.65 -4.14 7.68
C SER A 237 11.33 -2.65 7.63
N VAL A 238 10.10 -2.31 7.99
CA VAL A 238 9.64 -0.94 8.13
C VAL A 238 10.02 -0.46 9.52
N LEU A 239 11.05 0.38 9.59
CA LEU A 239 11.51 1.01 10.83
C LEU A 239 10.92 2.42 10.92
N PRO A 240 10.99 3.07 12.09
CA PRO A 240 10.46 4.41 12.25
C PRO A 240 11.07 5.47 11.29
N GLU A 241 12.35 5.37 10.93
CA GLU A 241 13.06 6.38 10.10
C GLU A 241 13.30 5.94 8.66
N LYS A 242 13.23 4.64 8.40
CA LYS A 242 13.57 4.07 7.11
C LYS A 242 12.94 2.70 6.93
N THR A 243 12.75 2.31 5.69
CA THR A 243 12.36 0.95 5.33
C THR A 243 13.55 0.27 4.68
N ARG A 244 13.94 -0.89 5.20
CA ARG A 244 14.97 -1.75 4.60
C ARG A 244 14.29 -2.87 3.84
N ILE A 245 14.74 -3.11 2.61
CA ILE A 245 14.25 -4.21 1.76
C ILE A 245 15.46 -5.04 1.34
N THR A 246 15.31 -6.36 1.36
CA THR A 246 16.30 -7.32 0.86
C THR A 246 15.63 -8.26 -0.12
N ILE A 247 16.23 -8.42 -1.30
CA ILE A 247 15.82 -9.36 -2.35
C ILE A 247 16.93 -10.39 -2.49
N LYS A 248 16.57 -11.66 -2.43
CA LYS A 248 17.49 -12.80 -2.56
C LYS A 248 16.97 -13.80 -3.59
N ASP A 249 17.83 -14.19 -4.51
CA ASP A 249 17.59 -15.28 -5.45
C ASP A 249 18.41 -16.54 -5.11
N GLU A 250 18.10 -17.65 -5.79
CA GLU A 250 18.77 -18.94 -5.67
C GLU A 250 19.69 -19.22 -6.89
N GLY A 251 20.17 -18.14 -7.51
CA GLY A 251 21.19 -18.15 -8.53
C GLY A 251 22.62 -18.23 -7.97
N ASN A 252 23.57 -18.29 -8.89
CA ASN A 252 25.00 -18.37 -8.57
C ASN A 252 25.59 -17.00 -8.14
N GLY A 253 24.80 -15.93 -8.27
CA GLY A 253 25.24 -14.56 -8.07
C GLY A 253 26.07 -14.02 -9.24
N PHE A 254 26.61 -12.82 -9.06
CA PHE A 254 27.41 -12.12 -10.08
C PHE A 254 28.45 -11.20 -9.44
N ASP A 255 29.49 -10.86 -10.18
CA ASP A 255 30.48 -9.88 -9.74
C ASP A 255 29.89 -8.46 -9.78
N TRP A 256 29.23 -8.08 -8.70
CA TRP A 256 28.57 -6.79 -8.58
C TRP A 256 29.55 -5.62 -8.43
N LYS A 257 30.79 -5.87 -8.00
CA LYS A 257 31.77 -4.79 -7.75
C LYS A 257 32.20 -4.11 -9.04
N SER A 258 32.54 -4.91 -10.05
CA SER A 258 32.89 -4.40 -11.38
C SER A 258 31.77 -3.58 -12.02
N HIS A 259 30.51 -3.90 -11.73
CA HIS A 259 29.34 -3.19 -12.26
C HIS A 259 29.08 -1.84 -11.56
N LEU A 260 29.44 -1.70 -10.28
CA LEU A 260 29.32 -0.43 -9.56
C LEU A 260 30.45 0.55 -9.92
N GLU A 261 31.64 0.03 -10.26
CA GLU A 261 32.82 0.83 -10.60
C GLU A 261 32.88 1.26 -12.07
N ALA A 262 32.14 0.61 -12.97
CA ALA A 262 32.11 0.96 -14.39
C ALA A 262 31.56 2.39 -14.64
N ASP A 263 32.00 3.07 -15.69
CA ASP A 263 31.51 4.40 -16.09
C ASP A 263 30.09 4.38 -16.68
N PHE A 264 29.33 5.47 -16.53
CA PHE A 264 27.99 5.60 -17.08
C PHE A 264 28.04 5.79 -18.61
N GLU A 265 27.91 4.69 -19.36
CA GLU A 265 27.81 4.72 -20.82
C GLU A 265 26.44 4.23 -21.28
N ALA A 266 25.76 5.06 -22.10
CA ALA A 266 24.46 4.75 -22.65
C ALA A 266 24.55 3.57 -23.64
N GLY A 267 23.82 2.48 -23.35
CA GLY A 267 23.75 1.29 -24.21
C GLY A 267 24.44 0.03 -23.67
N LEU A 268 25.06 0.08 -22.49
CA LEU A 268 25.77 -1.05 -21.87
C LEU A 268 24.99 -1.73 -20.72
N HIS A 269 25.38 -2.97 -20.41
CA HIS A 269 24.86 -3.79 -19.32
C HIS A 269 25.10 -3.12 -17.95
N GLY A 270 24.16 -3.25 -17.00
CA GLY A 270 24.29 -2.66 -15.65
C GLY A 270 23.60 -1.30 -15.43
N MET A 271 22.89 -0.75 -16.42
CA MET A 271 22.11 0.49 -16.24
C MET A 271 21.09 0.40 -15.11
N GLY A 272 20.45 -0.76 -14.92
CA GLY A 272 19.44 -0.97 -13.87
C GLY A 272 20.01 -0.76 -12.46
N ILE A 273 21.22 -1.28 -12.19
CA ILE A 273 21.87 -1.13 -10.87
C ILE A 273 22.24 0.33 -10.63
N LYS A 274 22.80 1.01 -11.64
CA LYS A 274 23.18 2.43 -11.53
C LYS A 274 21.98 3.35 -11.39
N LEU A 275 20.92 3.11 -12.15
CA LEU A 275 19.66 3.82 -11.99
C LEU A 275 19.15 3.64 -10.56
N SER A 276 19.11 2.41 -10.04
CA SER A 276 18.72 2.14 -8.67
C SER A 276 19.57 2.87 -7.62
N GLN A 277 20.87 3.10 -7.85
CA GLN A 277 21.71 3.90 -6.93
C GLN A 277 21.25 5.37 -6.80
N THR A 278 20.60 5.91 -7.83
CA THR A 278 20.02 7.26 -7.77
C THR A 278 18.67 7.28 -7.04
N LEU A 279 17.93 6.17 -7.11
CA LEU A 279 16.55 6.04 -6.63
C LEU A 279 16.44 5.60 -5.16
N VAL A 280 17.35 4.76 -4.68
CA VAL A 280 17.35 4.24 -3.29
C VAL A 280 18.71 4.44 -2.61
N LYS A 281 18.77 4.22 -1.29
CA LYS A 281 19.98 4.46 -0.49
C LYS A 281 20.58 3.16 0.03
N ASN A 282 21.86 3.20 0.40
CA ASN A 282 22.56 2.12 1.11
C ASN A 282 22.44 0.74 0.43
N ILE A 283 22.55 0.70 -0.90
CA ILE A 283 22.56 -0.57 -1.64
C ILE A 283 23.78 -1.40 -1.23
N ARG A 284 23.56 -2.65 -0.85
CA ARG A 284 24.59 -3.61 -0.47
C ARG A 284 24.26 -4.97 -1.05
N TYR A 285 25.24 -5.58 -1.70
CA TYR A 285 25.17 -6.97 -2.13
C TYR A 285 25.92 -7.88 -1.16
N ASN A 286 25.51 -9.14 -1.08
CA ASN A 286 26.30 -10.16 -0.38
C ASN A 286 27.56 -10.55 -1.17
N ASN A 287 28.38 -11.43 -0.61
CA ASN A 287 29.68 -11.79 -1.19
C ASN A 287 29.59 -12.38 -2.60
N ILE A 288 28.56 -13.18 -2.88
CA ILE A 288 28.39 -13.86 -4.18
C ILE A 288 27.54 -13.06 -5.15
N GLY A 289 26.78 -12.06 -4.70
CA GLY A 289 25.95 -11.19 -5.54
C GLY A 289 24.54 -11.71 -5.84
N ASN A 290 24.01 -12.70 -5.11
CA ASN A 290 22.63 -13.19 -5.27
C ASN A 290 21.65 -12.62 -4.22
N GLU A 291 22.10 -11.67 -3.43
CA GLU A 291 21.27 -10.95 -2.47
C GLU A 291 21.62 -9.48 -2.52
N VAL A 292 20.61 -8.63 -2.66
CA VAL A 292 20.71 -7.18 -2.61
C VAL A 292 19.83 -6.64 -1.49
N SER A 293 20.38 -5.73 -0.69
CA SER A 293 19.64 -4.98 0.32
C SER A 293 19.77 -3.48 0.08
N PHE A 294 18.72 -2.73 0.35
CA PHE A 294 18.70 -1.27 0.18
C PHE A 294 17.71 -0.63 1.15
N GLU A 295 17.77 0.69 1.25
CA GLU A 295 16.99 1.48 2.20
C GLU A 295 16.27 2.63 1.50
N VAL A 296 15.04 2.88 1.94
CA VAL A 296 14.24 4.07 1.61
C VAL A 296 14.02 4.86 2.89
N LYS A 297 14.15 6.18 2.84
CA LYS A 297 13.86 7.04 4.00
C LYS A 297 12.35 7.07 4.22
N ASN A 298 11.92 6.94 5.47
CA ASN A 298 10.52 7.10 5.81
C ASN A 298 10.23 8.55 6.15
N GLN A 299 9.25 9.16 5.48
CA GLN A 299 8.67 10.42 5.92
C GLN A 299 7.93 10.22 7.25
N ARG A 300 7.72 11.32 7.98
CA ARG A 300 7.08 11.30 9.30
C ARG A 300 6.18 12.49 9.46
N ASN A 301 5.08 12.27 10.17
CA ASN A 301 4.16 13.32 10.58
C ASN A 301 3.63 14.14 9.39
N ILE A 302 3.42 13.52 8.23
CA ILE A 302 2.81 14.11 7.05
C ILE A 302 1.86 13.08 6.45
N ALA A 303 0.62 13.46 6.16
CA ALA A 303 -0.32 12.61 5.42
C ALA A 303 -0.13 12.79 3.91
N ASN A 304 -0.09 11.69 3.16
CA ASN A 304 -0.06 11.70 1.70
C ASN A 304 -1.43 12.03 1.10
N LEU A 305 -2.48 11.49 1.69
CA LEU A 305 -3.83 11.58 1.15
C LEU A 305 -4.67 12.56 1.98
N THR A 306 -4.77 13.80 1.50
CA THR A 306 -5.77 14.75 2.00
C THR A 306 -7.08 14.54 1.27
N PRO A 307 -8.20 14.29 1.99
CA PRO A 307 -9.44 14.06 1.31
C PRO A 307 -9.88 15.22 0.41
N ALA A 308 -10.31 14.95 -0.83
CA ALA A 308 -10.73 15.97 -1.80
C ALA A 308 -11.79 16.92 -1.21
N ILE A 309 -12.74 16.36 -0.47
CA ILE A 309 -13.80 17.10 0.21
C ILE A 309 -13.30 18.05 1.32
N LEU A 310 -12.12 17.78 1.87
CA LEU A 310 -11.46 18.61 2.86
C LEU A 310 -10.57 19.69 2.24
N LYS A 311 -10.20 19.59 0.95
CA LYS A 311 -9.36 20.59 0.27
C LYS A 311 -10.02 21.97 0.18
N ALA A 312 -11.35 22.02 0.21
CA ALA A 312 -12.10 23.28 0.22
C ALA A 312 -12.18 23.94 1.61
N GLN A 313 -11.75 23.24 2.66
CA GLN A 313 -11.79 23.75 4.03
C GLN A 313 -10.52 24.56 4.37
N GLN A 314 -10.56 25.29 5.48
CA GLN A 314 -9.47 26.18 5.87
C GLN A 314 -8.25 25.40 6.36
N LEU A 315 -7.11 25.58 5.68
CA LEU A 315 -5.81 25.13 6.17
C LEU A 315 -5.28 26.10 7.23
N LEU A 316 -4.91 25.55 8.40
CA LEU A 316 -4.31 26.26 9.51
C LEU A 316 -2.89 25.75 9.74
N THR A 317 -1.93 26.65 9.81
CA THR A 317 -0.52 26.33 10.10
C THR A 317 -0.18 26.72 11.52
N PHE A 318 0.50 25.84 12.25
CA PHE A 318 0.91 26.04 13.63
C PHE A 318 2.42 25.96 13.77
N LYS A 319 2.99 26.90 14.53
CA LYS A 319 4.36 26.85 15.04
C LYS A 319 4.41 26.07 16.35
N HIS A 320 5.62 25.74 16.79
CA HIS A 320 5.85 25.07 18.07
C HIS A 320 5.19 25.82 19.23
N MET A 321 4.56 25.08 20.14
CA MET A 321 3.87 25.60 21.33
C MET A 321 2.62 26.43 21.07
N GLN A 322 2.16 26.56 19.81
CA GLN A 322 0.88 27.20 19.54
C GLN A 322 -0.28 26.29 19.95
N ILE A 323 -1.27 26.88 20.62
CA ILE A 323 -2.48 26.20 21.08
C ILE A 323 -3.43 26.05 19.90
N VAL A 324 -3.90 24.83 19.67
CA VAL A 324 -4.95 24.52 18.68
C VAL A 324 -6.33 24.76 19.29
N CYS A 325 -6.56 24.26 20.50
CA CYS A 325 -7.76 24.50 21.30
C CYS A 325 -7.45 24.33 22.80
N ARG A 326 -8.29 24.90 23.65
CA ARG A 326 -8.18 24.80 25.11
C ARG A 326 -9.24 23.86 25.69
N GLU A 327 -8.90 23.19 26.77
CA GLU A 327 -9.87 22.44 27.58
C GLU A 327 -11.01 23.38 28.03
N ASN A 328 -12.24 22.88 28.00
CA ASN A 328 -13.48 23.61 28.25
C ASN A 328 -13.82 24.75 27.27
N GLU A 329 -13.07 24.90 26.17
CA GLU A 329 -13.42 25.83 25.10
C GLU A 329 -14.73 25.40 24.43
N ASP A 330 -15.59 26.38 24.14
CA ASP A 330 -16.86 26.18 23.45
C ASP A 330 -16.65 26.10 21.94
N SER A 331 -16.15 24.94 21.49
CA SER A 331 -15.94 24.64 20.08
C SER A 331 -16.11 23.14 19.83
N SER A 332 -16.91 22.82 18.82
CA SER A 332 -17.16 21.46 18.34
C SER A 332 -16.60 21.20 16.94
N ASP A 333 -15.71 22.08 16.47
CA ASP A 333 -15.05 21.93 15.18
C ASP A 333 -14.13 20.71 15.18
N LEU A 334 -14.04 20.02 14.05
CA LEU A 334 -13.12 18.91 13.85
C LEU A 334 -11.86 19.44 13.15
N PHE A 335 -10.70 18.89 13.47
CA PHE A 335 -9.47 19.20 12.74
C PHE A 335 -8.88 17.92 12.15
N TYR A 336 -8.67 17.91 10.84
CA TYR A 336 -7.91 16.86 10.17
C TYR A 336 -6.41 17.16 10.26
N ILE A 337 -5.62 16.15 10.62
CA ILE A 337 -4.18 16.29 10.84
C ILE A 337 -3.45 16.04 9.52
N SER A 338 -3.15 17.10 8.76
CA SER A 338 -2.40 16.98 7.52
C SER A 338 -0.89 16.81 7.77
N SER A 339 -0.35 17.49 8.79
CA SER A 339 1.04 17.31 9.20
C SER A 339 1.31 17.78 10.63
N GLY A 340 2.46 17.37 11.17
CA GLY A 340 2.94 17.74 12.49
C GLY A 340 2.53 16.76 13.60
N ARG A 341 2.84 17.16 14.83
CA ARG A 341 2.50 16.40 16.04
C ARG A 341 1.80 17.32 17.03
N TYR A 342 0.84 16.80 17.79
CA TYR A 342 0.01 17.61 18.67
C TYR A 342 -0.11 16.95 20.05
N ALA A 343 0.40 17.62 21.08
CA ALA A 343 0.31 17.15 22.46
C ALA A 343 -1.10 17.42 23.01
N VAL A 344 -1.69 16.41 23.64
CA VAL A 344 -3.01 16.48 24.28
C VAL A 344 -2.84 16.52 25.79
N TYR A 345 -3.32 17.59 26.41
CA TYR A 345 -3.26 17.81 27.86
C TYR A 345 -4.67 17.79 28.47
N VAL A 346 -4.83 17.04 29.56
CA VAL A 346 -6.05 17.04 30.38
C VAL A 346 -5.64 17.34 31.80
N ASN A 347 -6.26 18.34 32.45
CA ASN A 347 -5.86 18.77 33.80
C ASN A 347 -4.34 19.03 33.92
N ASN A 348 -3.76 19.70 32.92
CA ASN A 348 -2.32 19.98 32.79
C ASN A 348 -1.38 18.75 32.73
N LYS A 349 -1.90 17.55 32.54
CA LYS A 349 -1.11 16.33 32.35
C LYS A 349 -1.11 15.93 30.88
N LEU A 350 0.08 15.61 30.36
CA LEU A 350 0.22 15.08 28.99
C LEU A 350 -0.40 13.68 28.94
N MET A 351 -1.46 13.53 28.13
CA MET A 351 -2.18 12.28 27.98
C MET A 351 -1.72 11.49 26.76
N SER A 352 -1.49 12.18 25.65
CA SER A 352 -1.07 11.56 24.39
C SER A 352 -0.45 12.59 23.44
N VAL A 353 0.16 12.08 22.36
CA VAL A 353 0.60 12.89 21.22
C VAL A 353 -0.11 12.35 19.98
N LEU A 354 -0.82 13.23 19.29
CA LEU A 354 -1.52 12.94 18.04
C LEU A 354 -0.61 13.21 16.84
N THR A 355 -0.75 12.38 15.82
CA THR A 355 -0.02 12.45 14.54
C THR A 355 -1.03 12.27 13.39
N PRO A 356 -0.62 12.40 12.12
CA PRO A 356 -1.52 12.12 10.99
C PRO A 356 -2.15 10.73 11.01
N ALA A 357 -1.50 9.74 11.65
CA ALA A 357 -2.07 8.40 11.85
C ALA A 357 -3.35 8.41 12.73
N ASP A 358 -3.53 9.43 13.57
CA ASP A 358 -4.76 9.62 14.33
C ASP A 358 -5.87 10.25 13.46
N ILE A 359 -5.56 10.88 12.33
CA ILE A 359 -6.51 11.49 11.38
C ILE A 359 -7.19 12.75 11.91
N PHE A 360 -7.87 12.70 13.06
CA PHE A 360 -8.66 13.81 13.59
C PHE A 360 -8.31 14.20 15.03
N ILE A 361 -8.45 15.51 15.30
CA ILE A 361 -8.48 16.13 16.63
C ILE A 361 -9.87 16.70 16.87
N GLY A 362 -10.40 16.51 18.08
CA GLY A 362 -11.63 17.17 18.53
C GLY A 362 -12.91 16.38 18.25
N GLU A 363 -12.78 15.10 17.89
CA GLU A 363 -13.90 14.21 17.59
C GLU A 363 -14.85 14.03 18.78
N MET A 364 -14.34 14.10 20.01
CA MET A 364 -15.18 13.98 21.22
C MET A 364 -16.16 15.15 21.34
N ALA A 365 -15.67 16.39 21.27
CA ALA A 365 -16.51 17.59 21.33
C ALA A 365 -17.51 17.64 20.16
N PHE A 366 -17.05 17.24 18.96
CA PHE A 366 -17.91 17.13 17.77
C PHE A 366 -19.10 16.18 18.00
N LEU A 367 -18.85 14.95 18.46
CA LEU A 367 -19.85 13.89 18.61
C LEU A 367 -20.74 14.05 19.84
N MET A 368 -20.15 14.39 20.98
CA MET A 368 -20.88 14.53 22.25
C MET A 368 -21.66 15.83 22.33
N ASN A 369 -21.44 16.76 21.38
CA ASN A 369 -21.99 18.11 21.41
C ASN A 369 -21.68 18.82 22.74
N ASP A 370 -20.42 18.72 23.15
CA ASP A 370 -19.90 19.22 24.42
C ASP A 370 -18.65 20.07 24.19
N ARG A 371 -18.14 20.70 25.24
CA ARG A 371 -16.90 21.48 25.23
C ARG A 371 -15.68 20.60 24.96
N ARG A 372 -14.55 21.23 24.62
CA ARG A 372 -13.27 20.54 24.45
C ARG A 372 -12.88 19.78 25.72
N SER A 373 -12.63 18.49 25.59
CA SER A 373 -12.21 17.61 26.70
C SER A 373 -10.73 17.75 27.09
N ALA A 374 -9.94 18.46 26.29
CA ALA A 374 -8.50 18.59 26.46
C ALA A 374 -7.97 19.87 25.81
N THR A 375 -6.82 20.34 26.28
CA THR A 375 -6.01 21.36 25.59
C THR A 375 -5.09 20.67 24.59
N VAL A 376 -5.01 21.18 23.37
CA VAL A 376 -4.15 20.63 22.32
C VAL A 376 -3.12 21.64 21.86
N VAL A 377 -1.85 21.25 21.79
CA VAL A 377 -0.72 22.13 21.51
C VAL A 377 0.18 21.53 20.43
N SER A 378 0.62 22.34 19.45
CA SER A 378 1.52 21.88 18.40
C SER A 378 2.95 21.61 18.91
N ILE A 379 3.52 20.47 18.53
CA ILE A 379 4.91 20.07 18.79
C ILE A 379 5.73 20.23 17.50
N GLY A 380 6.23 21.44 17.29
CA GLY A 380 7.00 21.80 16.10
C GLY A 380 6.09 22.49 15.10
N GLU A 381 6.48 22.46 13.84
CA GLU A 381 5.61 22.91 12.75
C GLU A 381 4.59 21.83 12.41
N GLY A 382 3.36 22.26 12.17
CA GLY A 382 2.26 21.38 11.81
C GLY A 382 1.19 22.12 11.04
N SER A 383 0.38 21.37 10.30
CA SER A 383 -0.78 21.88 9.60
C SER A 383 -2.01 21.05 9.92
N LEU A 384 -3.14 21.74 10.12
CA LEU A 384 -4.45 21.15 10.35
C LEU A 384 -5.43 21.73 9.32
N ILE A 385 -6.36 20.91 8.87
CA ILE A 385 -7.53 21.39 8.12
C ILE A 385 -8.69 21.52 9.09
N LYS A 386 -9.17 22.75 9.31
CA LYS A 386 -10.30 23.02 10.19
C LYS A 386 -11.61 22.73 9.47
N ILE A 387 -12.43 21.87 10.05
CA ILE A 387 -13.72 21.44 9.52
C ILE A 387 -14.82 21.85 10.50
N PRO A 388 -15.60 22.89 10.18
CA PRO A 388 -16.73 23.28 10.99
C PRO A 388 -17.74 22.14 11.16
N LYS A 389 -18.34 22.01 12.35
CA LYS A 389 -19.30 20.93 12.65
C LYS A 389 -20.39 20.80 11.59
N MET A 390 -21.04 21.91 11.23
CA MET A 390 -22.11 21.91 10.23
C MET A 390 -21.63 21.54 8.82
N ASN A 391 -20.38 21.87 8.46
CA ASN A 391 -19.82 21.43 7.19
C ASN A 391 -19.65 19.91 7.21
N PHE A 392 -19.07 19.34 8.27
CA PHE A 392 -18.92 17.88 8.37
C PHE A 392 -20.26 17.13 8.42
N MET A 393 -21.28 17.69 9.09
CA MET A 393 -22.64 17.10 9.08
C MET A 393 -23.22 17.06 7.67
N LYS A 394 -23.10 18.15 6.90
CA LYS A 394 -23.47 18.17 5.47
C LYS A 394 -22.70 17.12 4.66
N LEU A 395 -21.41 16.92 4.97
CA LEU A 395 -20.64 15.86 4.33
C LEU A 395 -21.18 14.46 4.65
N ILE A 396 -21.60 14.20 5.89
CA ILE A 396 -22.22 12.92 6.25
C ILE A 396 -23.58 12.76 5.55
N GLU A 397 -24.37 13.82 5.44
CA GLU A 397 -25.67 13.79 4.74
C GLU A 397 -25.50 13.48 3.24
N GLU A 398 -24.56 14.13 2.58
CA GLU A 398 -24.26 13.91 1.16
C GLU A 398 -23.52 12.57 0.93
N TYR A 399 -22.67 12.19 1.88
CA TYR A 399 -21.80 11.02 1.81
C TYR A 399 -21.84 10.19 3.11
N PRO A 400 -22.86 9.34 3.33
CA PRO A 400 -23.08 8.62 4.59
C PRO A 400 -21.93 7.71 5.06
N HIS A 401 -21.08 7.25 4.13
CA HIS A 401 -19.93 6.42 4.45
C HIS A 401 -18.87 7.15 5.30
N TYR A 402 -18.82 8.50 5.30
CA TYR A 402 -17.97 9.25 6.24
C TYR A 402 -18.38 9.04 7.69
N GLY A 403 -19.69 8.92 7.95
CA GLY A 403 -20.20 8.57 9.28
C GLY A 403 -19.73 7.19 9.71
N ILE A 404 -19.86 6.19 8.83
CA ILE A 404 -19.41 4.81 9.08
C ILE A 404 -17.90 4.76 9.29
N PHE A 405 -17.13 5.48 8.48
CA PHE A 405 -15.69 5.61 8.62
C PHE A 405 -15.31 6.17 9.99
N LEU A 406 -15.93 7.29 10.40
CA LEU A 406 -15.69 7.89 11.71
C LEU A 406 -16.05 6.92 12.84
N SER A 407 -17.18 6.20 12.74
CA SER A 407 -17.55 5.16 13.71
C SER A 407 -16.51 4.04 13.79
N ARG A 408 -16.02 3.55 12.66
CA ARG A 408 -14.96 2.51 12.61
C ARG A 408 -13.65 3.02 13.22
N LEU A 409 -13.26 4.26 12.91
CA LEU A 409 -12.07 4.91 13.48
C LEU A 409 -12.14 4.93 15.02
N LEU A 410 -13.26 5.37 15.57
CA LEU A 410 -13.48 5.46 17.02
C LEU A 410 -13.51 4.09 17.68
N ALA A 411 -14.21 3.11 17.08
CA ALA A 411 -14.23 1.74 17.57
C ALA A 411 -12.82 1.14 17.64
N ASN A 412 -11.99 1.39 16.62
CA ASN A 412 -10.60 0.95 16.60
C ASN A 412 -9.75 1.64 17.69
N ARG A 413 -9.91 2.96 17.87
CA ARG A 413 -9.23 3.70 18.95
C ARG A 413 -9.63 3.16 20.33
N LEU A 414 -10.92 2.90 20.55
CA LEU A 414 -11.43 2.32 21.78
C LEU A 414 -10.83 0.93 22.03
N ALA A 415 -10.85 0.05 21.03
CA ALA A 415 -10.25 -1.29 21.13
C ALA A 415 -8.74 -1.23 21.46
N ARG A 416 -8.02 -0.27 20.88
CA ARG A 416 -6.61 -0.01 21.19
C ARG A 416 -6.42 0.40 22.65
N GLN A 417 -7.24 1.33 23.13
CA GLN A 417 -7.18 1.81 24.51
C GLN A 417 -7.52 0.70 25.50
N SER A 418 -8.54 -0.11 25.24
CA SER A 418 -8.90 -1.27 26.07
C SER A 418 -7.76 -2.28 26.20
N LYS A 419 -7.02 -2.57 25.11
CA LYS A 419 -5.84 -3.44 25.15
C LYS A 419 -4.72 -2.87 26.03
N ILE A 420 -4.48 -1.57 25.97
CA ILE A 420 -3.47 -0.90 26.81
C ILE A 420 -3.89 -0.97 28.28
N THR A 421 -5.15 -0.64 28.59
CA THR A 421 -5.68 -0.71 29.95
C THR A 421 -5.61 -2.12 30.52
N ALA A 422 -5.87 -3.16 29.72
CA ALA A 422 -5.74 -4.56 30.15
C ALA A 422 -4.31 -4.90 30.55
N LYS A 423 -3.31 -4.55 29.71
CA LYS A 423 -1.88 -4.77 30.01
C LYS A 423 -1.43 -4.06 31.28
N LEU A 424 -1.83 -2.79 31.46
CA LEU A 424 -1.48 -2.02 32.67
C LEU A 424 -2.08 -2.65 33.94
N LYS A 425 -3.29 -3.21 33.86
CA LYS A 425 -3.90 -3.93 34.98
C LYS A 425 -3.15 -5.22 35.32
N GLU A 426 -2.78 -6.01 34.31
CA GLU A 426 -1.96 -7.22 34.50
C GLU A 426 -0.59 -6.89 35.14
N GLU A 427 0.07 -5.81 34.71
CA GLU A 427 1.33 -5.34 35.29
C GLU A 427 1.16 -4.87 36.74
N GLN A 428 0.09 -4.13 37.06
CA GLN A 428 -0.22 -3.74 38.44
C GLN A 428 -0.52 -4.94 39.36
N GLU A 429 -1.28 -5.92 38.87
CA GLU A 429 -1.58 -7.14 39.62
C GLU A 429 -0.32 -7.98 39.88
N ASN A 430 0.63 -7.97 38.94
CA ASN A 430 1.92 -8.64 39.12
C ASN A 430 2.85 -7.88 40.08
N CYS A 431 2.85 -6.55 40.07
CA CYS A 431 3.60 -5.75 41.04
C CYS A 431 3.06 -5.87 42.47
N ASN A 432 1.75 -6.10 42.65
CA ASN A 432 1.14 -6.27 43.98
C ASN A 432 1.28 -7.70 44.54
N LYS A 433 1.85 -8.63 43.78
CA LYS A 433 2.09 -10.03 44.20
C LYS A 433 3.51 -10.30 44.73
N TYR A 434 4.38 -9.29 44.71
CA TYR A 434 5.73 -9.30 45.30
C TYR A 434 5.81 -8.16 46.32
#